data_AF-A0A9X7BIA1-F1
#
_entry.id   AF-A0A9X7BIA1-F1
#
_cell.length_a   1.000
_cell.length_b   1.000
_cell.length_c   1.000
_cell.angle_alpha   90.00
_cell.angle_beta   90.00
_cell.angle_gamma   90.00
#
_symmetry.space_group_name_H-M   'P 1'
#
loop_
_entity.id
_entity.type
_entity.pdbx_description
1 polymer ?
#
loop_
_entity_poly.entity_id
_entity_poly.type
_entity_poly.pdbx_seq_one_letter_code
_entity_poly.pdbx_strand_id
1 'polypeptide(L)'
;MNTEQLIALISALGTIVSAVFVYLTYKVYKKTLDTRLYVISKIESEEEQVYDSRYYLNNYESFRGLNFEGEGFPHEDFHHNKEKWNIYIKNTGDVPATNVKLKFRINIYYTKIIYGIDSADIKEDYPEVFVSHEKEIKINYLPPNENYCIPLIYLEGEFPRATIEIEHFNCNENKFISNTVEIGSYEHPSRFLLADSVDYKKFCGVANLKLKKDVG
;
A
#
# COMPACT_ATOMS: atom_id res chain seq x y z
N MET A 1 -67.99 1.10 -3.35
CA MET A 1 -66.84 1.59 -4.12
C MET A 1 -67.25 1.58 -5.58
N ASN A 2 -67.35 2.74 -6.22
CA ASN A 2 -67.78 2.81 -7.63
C ASN A 2 -66.67 2.35 -8.56
N THR A 3 -67.04 1.91 -9.75
CA THR A 3 -66.13 1.42 -10.80
C THR A 3 -64.98 2.39 -11.07
N GLU A 4 -65.24 3.70 -11.05
CA GLU A 4 -64.23 4.75 -11.20
C GLU A 4 -63.19 4.75 -10.08
N GLN A 5 -63.60 4.57 -8.81
CA GLN A 5 -62.68 4.47 -7.68
C GLN A 5 -61.84 3.20 -7.75
N LEU A 6 -62.42 2.11 -8.23
CA LEU A 6 -61.74 0.82 -8.40
C LEU A 6 -60.69 0.90 -9.52
N ILE A 7 -61.02 1.54 -10.65
CA ILE A 7 -60.08 1.81 -11.74
C ILE A 7 -58.95 2.73 -11.29
N ALA A 8 -59.26 3.78 -10.54
CA ALA A 8 -58.25 4.70 -10.01
C ALA A 8 -57.27 4.00 -9.04
N LEU A 9 -57.79 3.13 -8.16
CA LEU A 9 -56.97 2.35 -7.23
C LEU A 9 -56.04 1.37 -7.96
N ILE A 10 -56.55 0.68 -8.99
CA ILE A 10 -55.75 -0.24 -9.83
C ILE A 10 -54.66 0.52 -10.58
N SER A 11 -54.97 1.69 -11.13
CA SER A 11 -53.99 2.54 -11.82
C SER A 11 -52.90 3.05 -10.87
N ALA A 12 -53.27 3.48 -9.66
CA ALA A 12 -52.31 3.90 -8.63
C ALA A 12 -51.39 2.75 -8.20
N LEU A 13 -51.93 1.55 -7.99
CA LEU A 13 -51.16 0.35 -7.70
C LEU A 13 -50.21 0.00 -8.86
N GLY A 14 -50.68 0.05 -10.10
CA GLY A 14 -49.84 -0.18 -11.29
C GLY A 14 -48.69 0.81 -11.41
N THR A 15 -48.92 2.07 -11.03
CA THR A 15 -47.89 3.12 -10.99
C THR A 15 -46.82 2.82 -9.94
N ILE A 16 -47.24 2.42 -8.74
CA ILE A 16 -46.31 2.03 -7.65
C ILE A 16 -45.46 0.83 -8.07
N VAL A 17 -46.09 -0.21 -8.63
CA VAL A 17 -45.38 -1.41 -9.11
C VAL A 17 -44.38 -1.05 -10.20
N SER A 18 -44.76 -0.18 -11.16
CA SER A 18 -43.85 0.29 -12.21
C SER A 18 -42.66 1.05 -11.64
N ALA A 19 -42.88 1.94 -10.66
CA ALA A 19 -41.80 2.66 -9.99
C ALA A 19 -40.83 1.70 -9.26
N VAL A 20 -41.36 0.65 -8.63
CA VAL A 20 -40.53 -0.40 -8.01
C VAL A 20 -39.70 -1.14 -9.05
N PHE A 21 -40.28 -1.53 -10.20
CA PHE A 21 -39.54 -2.17 -11.28
C PHE A 21 -38.45 -1.26 -11.86
N VAL A 22 -38.74 0.02 -12.10
CA VAL A 22 -37.74 1.00 -12.56
C VAL A 22 -36.60 1.12 -11.56
N TYR A 23 -36.91 1.23 -10.26
CA TYR A 23 -35.90 1.28 -9.21
C TYR A 23 -35.04 0.02 -9.15
N LEU A 24 -35.65 -1.17 -9.22
CA LEU A 24 -34.92 -2.44 -9.24
C LEU A 24 -34.04 -2.56 -10.48
N THR A 25 -34.57 -2.19 -11.65
CA THR A 25 -33.83 -2.21 -12.92
C THR A 25 -32.65 -1.26 -12.86
N TYR A 26 -32.86 -0.02 -12.42
CA TYR A 26 -31.77 0.94 -12.19
C TYR A 26 -30.71 0.41 -11.23
N LYS A 27 -31.12 -0.20 -10.11
CA LYS A 27 -30.21 -0.76 -9.11
C LYS A 27 -29.39 -1.93 -9.69
N VAL A 28 -30.01 -2.79 -10.48
CA VAL A 28 -29.33 -3.90 -11.17
C VAL A 28 -28.36 -3.35 -12.21
N TYR A 29 -28.81 -2.44 -13.08
CA TYR A 29 -27.98 -1.83 -14.13
C TYR A 29 -26.78 -1.07 -13.55
N LYS A 30 -26.98 -0.32 -12.46
CA LYS A 30 -25.91 0.39 -11.76
C LYS A 30 -24.89 -0.56 -11.16
N LYS A 31 -25.31 -1.73 -10.65
CA LYS A 31 -24.41 -2.77 -10.14
C LYS A 31 -23.65 -3.50 -11.26
N THR A 32 -24.22 -3.57 -12.46
CA THR A 32 -23.57 -4.12 -13.66
C THR A 32 -22.68 -3.13 -14.41
N LEU A 33 -22.55 -1.87 -13.94
CA LEU A 33 -21.50 -0.97 -14.43
C LEU A 33 -20.15 -1.58 -14.04
N ASP A 34 -19.49 -2.16 -15.04
CA ASP A 34 -18.24 -2.92 -14.93
C ASP A 34 -17.06 -1.95 -14.69
N THR A 35 -17.05 -1.33 -13.52
CA THR A 35 -15.89 -0.57 -13.02
C THR A 35 -14.79 -1.57 -12.69
N ARG A 36 -13.89 -1.82 -13.64
CA ARG A 36 -12.73 -2.69 -13.45
C ARG A 36 -11.59 -1.90 -12.83
N LEU A 37 -11.67 -1.72 -11.52
CA LEU A 37 -10.59 -1.11 -10.75
C LEU A 37 -9.63 -2.18 -10.23
N TYR A 38 -8.34 -1.90 -10.31
CA TYR A 38 -7.31 -2.70 -9.67
C TYR A 38 -6.20 -1.81 -9.13
N VAL A 39 -5.48 -2.35 -8.17
CA VAL A 39 -4.39 -1.67 -7.47
C VAL A 39 -3.11 -2.45 -7.70
N ILE A 40 -2.03 -1.75 -8.04
CA ILE A 40 -0.71 -2.34 -8.26
C ILE A 40 0.30 -1.59 -7.42
N SER A 41 1.15 -2.33 -6.70
CA SER A 41 2.37 -1.81 -6.11
C SER A 41 3.53 -1.92 -7.08
N LYS A 42 4.34 -0.87 -7.22
CA LYS A 42 5.57 -0.89 -8.05
C LYS A 42 6.72 -0.15 -7.40
N ILE A 43 7.89 -0.76 -7.46
CA ILE A 43 9.17 -0.13 -7.13
C ILE A 43 9.84 0.24 -8.45
N GLU A 44 10.20 1.51 -8.61
CA GLU A 44 10.73 2.07 -9.84
C GLU A 44 12.09 2.71 -9.54
N SER A 45 13.11 2.37 -10.33
CA SER A 45 14.44 2.99 -10.20
C SER A 45 14.38 4.47 -10.57
N GLU A 46 15.02 5.32 -9.77
CA GLU A 46 15.16 6.74 -10.10
C GLU A 46 16.36 6.92 -11.06
N GLU A 47 16.10 6.88 -12.37
CA GLU A 47 17.13 7.00 -13.42
C GLU A 47 17.75 8.41 -13.53
N GLU A 48 16.99 9.45 -13.16
CA GLU A 48 17.47 10.83 -13.09
C GLU A 48 17.31 11.36 -11.65
N GLN A 49 18.34 12.04 -11.12
CA GLN A 49 18.32 12.74 -9.82
C GLN A 49 17.35 13.95 -9.80
N VAL A 50 16.21 13.87 -10.50
CA VAL A 50 15.16 14.88 -10.43
C VAL A 50 14.38 14.64 -9.15
N TYR A 51 14.81 15.35 -8.11
CA TYR A 51 14.19 15.36 -6.80
C TYR A 51 12.67 15.54 -6.88
N ASP A 52 11.91 14.49 -6.58
CA ASP A 52 10.46 14.56 -6.50
C ASP A 52 10.03 14.80 -5.05
N SER A 53 9.61 16.05 -4.78
CA SER A 53 9.21 16.51 -3.45
C SER A 53 8.00 15.77 -2.88
N ARG A 54 7.18 15.10 -3.70
CA ARG A 54 6.00 14.37 -3.25
C ARG A 54 6.37 13.18 -2.37
N TYR A 55 7.46 12.50 -2.70
CA TYR A 55 7.99 11.38 -1.91
C TYR A 55 8.65 11.91 -0.64
N TYR A 56 9.36 13.03 -0.69
CA TYR A 56 9.92 13.62 0.51
C TYR A 56 8.83 14.06 1.47
N LEU A 57 7.77 14.74 1.02
CA LEU A 57 6.67 15.18 1.88
C LEU A 57 5.88 14.01 2.49
N ASN A 58 5.55 12.98 1.70
CA ASN A 58 4.83 11.80 2.21
C ASN A 58 5.69 10.94 3.15
N ASN A 59 6.97 10.74 2.83
CA ASN A 59 7.93 10.11 3.75
C ASN A 59 8.08 10.93 5.03
N TYR A 60 8.29 12.23 4.87
CA TYR A 60 8.63 13.12 5.97
C TYR A 60 7.48 13.31 6.94
N GLU A 61 6.22 13.21 6.53
CA GLU A 61 5.12 13.22 7.51
C GLU A 61 4.94 11.85 8.19
N SER A 62 4.99 10.76 7.41
CA SER A 62 4.63 9.43 7.90
C SER A 62 5.74 8.76 8.72
N PHE A 63 6.99 9.11 8.44
CA PHE A 63 8.20 8.49 8.98
C PHE A 63 9.18 9.52 9.55
N ARG A 64 8.69 10.75 9.85
CA ARG A 64 9.52 11.81 10.43
C ARG A 64 10.18 11.36 11.73
N GLY A 65 11.48 11.58 11.84
CA GLY A 65 12.21 11.35 13.09
C GLY A 65 12.35 9.89 13.47
N LEU A 66 12.00 8.96 12.57
CA LEU A 66 12.41 7.57 12.71
C LEU A 66 13.92 7.49 12.50
N ASN A 67 14.56 6.69 13.33
CA ASN A 67 15.97 6.39 13.22
C ASN A 67 16.10 4.95 12.72
N PHE A 68 16.60 4.80 11.49
CA PHE A 68 16.95 3.50 10.90
C PHE A 68 18.41 3.13 11.21
N GLU A 69 19.02 3.78 12.19
CA GLU A 69 20.32 3.41 12.72
C GLU A 69 20.15 2.62 14.02
N GLY A 70 20.67 1.40 14.03
CA GLY A 70 20.81 0.62 15.26
C GLY A 70 20.84 -0.86 15.00
N GLU A 71 20.61 -1.63 16.06
CA GLU A 71 20.39 -3.07 15.94
C GLU A 71 19.15 -3.35 15.09
N GLY A 72 19.28 -4.33 14.18
CA GLY A 72 18.23 -4.75 13.28
C GLY A 72 18.11 -4.00 11.96
N PHE A 73 18.88 -2.94 11.77
CA PHE A 73 18.93 -2.20 10.52
C PHE A 73 20.29 -2.35 9.82
N PRO A 74 20.30 -2.45 8.47
CA PRO A 74 21.50 -2.48 7.66
C PRO A 74 22.50 -1.39 8.04
N HIS A 75 23.78 -1.72 7.91
CA HIS A 75 24.85 -0.73 7.95
C HIS A 75 24.76 0.23 6.75
N GLU A 76 25.25 1.47 6.90
CA GLU A 76 25.31 2.48 5.81
C GLU A 76 26.03 1.96 4.55
N ASP A 77 26.90 0.96 4.70
CA ASP A 77 27.66 0.30 3.62
C ASP A 77 26.74 -0.46 2.64
N PHE A 78 25.52 -0.82 3.05
CA PHE A 78 24.58 -1.58 2.23
C PHE A 78 23.59 -0.72 1.47
N HIS A 79 23.63 0.60 1.61
CA HIS A 79 22.73 1.49 0.88
C HIS A 79 22.85 1.29 -0.62
N HIS A 80 21.71 1.34 -1.30
CA HIS A 80 21.62 1.17 -2.75
C HIS A 80 21.08 2.43 -3.42
N ASN A 81 21.07 2.43 -4.75
CA ASN A 81 20.51 3.54 -5.52
C ASN A 81 19.05 3.78 -5.12
N LYS A 82 18.67 5.05 -5.07
CA LYS A 82 17.32 5.47 -4.70
C LYS A 82 16.26 4.86 -5.62
N GLU A 83 15.25 4.23 -5.01
CA GLU A 83 14.07 3.71 -5.70
C GLU A 83 12.80 4.35 -5.15
N LYS A 84 11.79 4.49 -6.01
CA LYS A 84 10.48 5.06 -5.71
C LYS A 84 9.47 3.95 -5.53
N TRP A 85 8.80 3.91 -4.37
CA TRP A 85 7.69 2.98 -4.17
C TRP A 85 6.35 3.67 -4.37
N ASN A 86 5.56 3.15 -5.30
CA ASN A 86 4.28 3.71 -5.71
C ASN A 86 3.14 2.70 -5.60
N ILE A 87 1.95 3.21 -5.27
CA ILE A 87 0.69 2.51 -5.51
C ILE A 87 -0.01 3.15 -6.70
N TYR A 88 -0.38 2.32 -7.68
CA TYR A 88 -1.16 2.73 -8.83
C TYR A 88 -2.57 2.16 -8.73
N ILE A 89 -3.57 3.05 -8.71
CA ILE A 89 -4.97 2.67 -8.87
C ILE A 89 -5.32 2.86 -10.34
N LYS A 90 -5.79 1.81 -11.01
CA LYS A 90 -6.08 1.84 -12.45
C LYS A 90 -7.54 1.52 -12.70
N ASN A 91 -8.16 2.31 -13.56
CA ASN A 91 -9.51 2.03 -14.06
C ASN A 91 -9.42 1.47 -15.48
N THR A 92 -9.72 0.19 -15.64
CA THR A 92 -9.82 -0.48 -16.96
C THR A 92 -11.26 -0.75 -17.39
N GLY A 93 -12.22 -0.19 -16.66
CA GLY A 93 -13.62 -0.21 -17.07
C GLY A 93 -13.89 0.81 -18.17
N ASP A 94 -14.97 0.61 -18.90
CA ASP A 94 -15.46 1.56 -19.92
C ASP A 94 -16.15 2.79 -19.30
N VAL A 95 -16.30 2.80 -17.97
CA VAL A 95 -17.04 3.79 -17.21
C VAL A 95 -16.17 4.41 -16.12
N PRO A 96 -16.36 5.69 -15.79
CA PRO A 96 -15.62 6.33 -14.72
C PRO A 96 -15.94 5.67 -13.38
N ALA A 97 -14.94 5.56 -12.52
CA ALA A 97 -15.16 5.17 -11.13
C ALA A 97 -15.33 6.42 -10.27
N THR A 98 -16.37 6.42 -9.42
CA THR A 98 -16.68 7.55 -8.54
C THR A 98 -16.45 7.18 -7.08
N ASN A 99 -15.96 8.14 -6.30
CA ASN A 99 -15.74 7.99 -4.85
C ASN A 99 -14.90 6.73 -4.52
N VAL A 100 -13.78 6.57 -5.22
CA VAL A 100 -12.83 5.50 -4.97
C VAL A 100 -12.18 5.75 -3.61
N LYS A 101 -12.21 4.75 -2.74
CA LYS A 101 -11.58 4.77 -1.42
C LYS A 101 -10.61 3.62 -1.30
N LEU A 102 -9.38 3.95 -0.98
CA LEU A 102 -8.31 2.99 -0.70
C LEU A 102 -7.78 3.25 0.70
N LYS A 103 -7.92 2.27 1.60
CA LYS A 103 -7.21 2.25 2.88
C LYS A 103 -6.06 1.26 2.78
N PHE A 104 -4.85 1.74 3.02
CA PHE A 104 -3.64 0.91 2.97
C PHE A 104 -2.78 1.13 4.21
N ARG A 105 -1.93 0.14 4.49
CA ARG A 105 -0.92 0.16 5.55
C ARG A 105 0.44 -0.16 4.95
N ILE A 106 1.45 0.62 5.31
CA ILE A 106 2.85 0.30 5.05
C ILE A 106 3.46 -0.20 6.36
N ASN A 107 4.10 -1.36 6.33
CA ASN A 107 4.84 -1.92 7.45
C ASN A 107 6.33 -1.90 7.10
N ILE A 108 7.15 -1.26 7.93
CA ILE A 108 8.61 -1.33 7.84
C ILE A 108 9.10 -2.27 8.92
N TYR A 109 9.99 -3.19 8.56
CA TYR A 109 10.50 -4.22 9.45
C TYR A 109 11.95 -3.91 9.81
N TYR A 110 12.35 -4.36 11.00
CA TYR A 110 13.74 -4.49 11.39
C TYR A 110 14.04 -5.97 11.64
N THR A 111 15.32 -6.33 11.65
CA THR A 111 15.77 -7.68 11.97
C THR A 111 15.89 -7.83 13.48
N LYS A 112 15.01 -8.61 14.10
CA LYS A 112 15.15 -8.96 15.51
C LYS A 112 16.17 -10.07 15.65
N ILE A 113 17.15 -9.87 16.52
CA ILE A 113 18.27 -10.80 16.72
C ILE A 113 18.14 -11.45 18.09
N ILE A 114 18.27 -12.77 18.13
CA ILE A 114 18.43 -13.54 19.36
C ILE A 114 19.90 -13.97 19.43
N TYR A 115 20.62 -13.36 20.37
CA TYR A 115 22.01 -13.70 20.63
C TYR A 115 22.14 -14.95 21.51
N GLY A 116 23.26 -15.64 21.34
CA GLY A 116 23.68 -16.75 22.18
C GLY A 116 24.49 -16.28 23.38
N ILE A 117 25.78 -16.55 23.36
CA ILE A 117 26.69 -16.18 24.47
C ILE A 117 26.99 -14.68 24.44
N ASP A 118 27.21 -14.13 23.25
CA ASP A 118 27.52 -12.72 23.03
C ASP A 118 26.94 -12.25 21.68
N SER A 119 27.19 -10.97 21.34
CA SER A 119 26.69 -10.37 20.09
C SER A 119 27.33 -10.96 18.82
N ALA A 120 28.41 -11.72 18.94
CA ALA A 120 29.06 -12.37 17.80
C ALA A 120 28.41 -13.73 17.48
N ASP A 121 27.64 -14.29 18.41
CA ASP A 121 26.88 -15.53 18.29
C ASP A 121 25.40 -15.23 18.03
N ILE A 122 25.01 -15.09 16.75
CA ILE A 122 23.61 -14.99 16.35
C ILE A 122 23.04 -16.40 16.30
N LYS A 123 22.07 -16.71 17.18
CA LYS A 123 21.38 -18.00 17.18
C LYS A 123 20.21 -18.03 16.21
N GLU A 124 19.46 -16.93 16.17
CA GLU A 124 18.26 -16.80 15.37
C GLU A 124 18.00 -15.33 15.06
N ASP A 125 17.44 -15.09 13.89
CA ASP A 125 16.97 -13.78 13.45
C ASP A 125 15.62 -13.91 12.73
N TYR A 126 14.78 -12.88 12.86
CA TYR A 126 13.52 -12.82 12.12
C TYR A 126 13.05 -11.38 11.94
N PRO A 127 12.27 -11.10 10.88
CA PRO A 127 11.70 -9.77 10.68
C PRO A 127 10.62 -9.49 11.73
N GLU A 128 10.73 -8.34 12.41
CA GLU A 128 9.69 -7.81 13.29
C GLU A 128 9.28 -6.41 12.81
N VAL A 129 7.99 -6.08 12.92
CA VAL A 129 7.50 -4.76 12.50
C VAL A 129 8.10 -3.70 13.40
N PHE A 130 8.84 -2.77 12.81
CA PHE A 130 9.38 -1.60 13.49
C PHE A 130 8.32 -0.50 13.59
N VAL A 131 7.68 -0.21 12.46
CA VAL A 131 6.64 0.83 12.36
C VAL A 131 5.61 0.45 11.32
N SER A 132 4.37 0.84 11.59
CA SER A 132 3.25 0.74 10.67
C SER A 132 2.64 2.12 10.45
N HIS A 133 2.35 2.47 9.20
CA HIS A 133 1.62 3.68 8.85
C HIS A 133 0.38 3.36 8.04
N GLU A 134 -0.78 3.82 8.50
CA GLU A 134 -2.06 3.66 7.81
C GLU A 134 -2.48 4.97 7.15
N LYS A 135 -2.98 4.88 5.92
CA LYS A 135 -3.52 6.03 5.18
C LYS A 135 -4.77 5.65 4.40
N GLU A 136 -5.75 6.55 4.40
CA GLU A 136 -6.91 6.46 3.53
C GLU A 136 -6.84 7.53 2.44
N ILE A 137 -6.97 7.11 1.19
CA ILE A 137 -7.02 7.98 0.02
C ILE A 137 -8.43 7.92 -0.56
N LYS A 138 -8.97 9.11 -0.85
CA LYS A 138 -10.26 9.27 -1.50
C LYS A 138 -10.09 9.99 -2.84
N ILE A 139 -10.51 9.35 -3.91
CA ILE A 139 -10.52 9.91 -5.27
C ILE A 139 -11.98 10.08 -5.67
N ASN A 140 -12.39 11.33 -5.88
CA ASN A 140 -13.78 11.62 -6.21
C ASN A 140 -14.18 11.07 -7.59
N TYR A 141 -13.25 11.12 -8.55
CA TYR A 141 -13.48 10.72 -9.94
C TYR A 141 -12.19 10.16 -10.56
N LEU A 142 -12.26 8.96 -11.11
CA LEU A 142 -11.19 8.33 -11.89
C LEU A 142 -11.75 7.97 -13.28
N PRO A 143 -11.31 8.64 -14.37
CA PRO A 143 -11.84 8.37 -15.70
C PRO A 143 -11.59 6.93 -16.18
N PRO A 144 -12.31 6.46 -17.22
CA PRO A 144 -12.00 5.20 -17.91
C PRO A 144 -10.56 5.19 -18.45
N ASN A 145 -9.89 4.05 -18.38
CA ASN A 145 -8.52 3.81 -18.89
C ASN A 145 -7.42 4.69 -18.28
N GLU A 146 -7.71 5.41 -17.21
CA GLU A 146 -6.76 6.26 -16.52
C GLU A 146 -6.18 5.59 -15.27
N ASN A 147 -5.08 6.15 -14.78
CA ASN A 147 -4.44 5.73 -13.55
C ASN A 147 -4.22 6.89 -12.58
N TYR A 148 -4.19 6.57 -11.30
CA TYR A 148 -3.85 7.49 -10.22
C TYR A 148 -2.66 6.92 -9.46
N CYS A 149 -1.58 7.69 -9.39
CA CYS A 149 -0.36 7.34 -8.68
C CYS A 149 -0.35 7.95 -7.28
N ILE A 150 -0.15 7.11 -6.29
CA ILE A 150 0.04 7.47 -4.89
C ILE A 150 1.52 7.23 -4.57
N PRO A 151 2.35 8.29 -4.47
CA PRO A 151 3.74 8.15 -4.06
C PRO A 151 3.80 7.80 -2.58
N LEU A 152 4.51 6.72 -2.25
CA LEU A 152 4.62 6.25 -0.87
C LEU A 152 5.91 6.71 -0.22
N ILE A 153 7.00 6.01 -0.54
CA ILE A 153 8.29 6.15 0.13
C ILE A 153 9.46 6.05 -0.86
N TYR A 154 10.62 6.53 -0.42
CA TYR A 154 11.89 6.28 -1.09
C TYR A 154 12.53 5.08 -0.41
N LEU A 155 13.20 4.27 -1.20
CA LEU A 155 13.94 3.10 -0.74
C LEU A 155 15.41 3.36 -1.06
N GLU A 156 16.23 3.44 -0.01
CA GLU A 156 17.68 3.72 -0.12
C GLU A 156 18.52 2.63 0.59
N GLY A 157 17.88 1.57 1.10
CA GLY A 157 18.55 0.48 1.82
C GLY A 157 18.64 0.65 3.34
N GLU A 158 17.93 1.63 3.90
CA GLU A 158 17.95 1.93 5.35
C GLU A 158 17.31 0.82 6.22
N PHE A 159 16.46 -0.02 5.64
CA PHE A 159 15.76 -1.09 6.34
C PHE A 159 15.79 -2.39 5.54
N PRO A 160 15.74 -3.55 6.22
CA PRO A 160 15.88 -4.85 5.57
C PRO A 160 14.65 -5.24 4.73
N ARG A 161 13.45 -4.83 5.15
CA ARG A 161 12.18 -5.24 4.52
C ARG A 161 11.08 -4.21 4.78
N ALA A 162 10.18 -4.09 3.83
CA ALA A 162 8.91 -3.40 4.02
C ALA A 162 7.77 -4.09 3.23
N THR A 163 6.52 -3.94 3.68
CA THR A 163 5.33 -4.48 2.98
C THR A 163 4.25 -3.42 2.84
N ILE A 164 3.40 -3.58 1.83
CA ILE A 164 2.19 -2.77 1.63
C ILE A 164 0.99 -3.69 1.64
N GLU A 165 0.05 -3.36 2.50
CA GLU A 165 -1.21 -4.06 2.67
C GLU A 165 -2.38 -3.13 2.30
N ILE A 166 -3.33 -3.63 1.52
CA ILE A 166 -4.63 -2.98 1.35
C ILE A 166 -5.57 -3.57 2.38
N GLU A 167 -6.13 -2.73 3.25
CA GLU A 167 -7.16 -3.15 4.20
C GLU A 167 -8.55 -3.08 3.57
N HIS A 168 -8.78 -2.05 2.74
CA HIS A 168 -10.09 -1.78 2.17
C HIS A 168 -9.98 -1.07 0.82
N PHE A 169 -10.70 -1.57 -0.20
CA PHE A 169 -10.76 -0.93 -1.52
C PHE A 169 -12.16 -1.01 -2.12
N ASN A 170 -12.75 0.15 -2.38
CA ASN A 170 -14.10 0.25 -2.94
C ASN A 170 -14.26 1.52 -3.80
N CYS A 171 -15.34 1.54 -4.57
CA CYS A 171 -15.93 2.74 -5.15
C CYS A 171 -17.44 2.78 -4.84
N ASN A 172 -18.16 3.78 -5.34
CA ASN A 172 -19.61 3.85 -5.18
C ASN A 172 -20.34 2.64 -5.78
N GLU A 173 -19.83 2.13 -6.89
CA GLU A 173 -20.46 1.06 -7.67
C GLU A 173 -20.15 -0.32 -7.08
N ASN A 174 -18.91 -0.55 -6.64
CA ASN A 174 -18.40 -1.87 -6.28
C ASN A 174 -17.48 -1.86 -5.06
N LYS A 175 -17.41 -3.00 -4.36
CA LYS A 175 -16.40 -3.29 -3.33
C LYS A 175 -15.46 -4.35 -3.88
N PHE A 176 -14.16 -4.10 -3.84
CA PHE A 176 -13.14 -4.95 -4.46
C PHE A 176 -12.36 -5.75 -3.42
N ILE A 177 -11.91 -5.10 -2.35
CA ILE A 177 -11.13 -5.72 -1.27
C ILE A 177 -11.81 -5.39 0.05
N SER A 178 -12.15 -6.43 0.82
CA SER A 178 -12.80 -6.32 2.13
C SER A 178 -11.98 -6.89 3.28
N ASN A 179 -10.93 -7.65 2.96
CA ASN A 179 -10.01 -8.24 3.91
C ASN A 179 -8.61 -7.73 3.59
N THR A 180 -7.74 -7.67 4.59
CA THR A 180 -6.36 -7.24 4.40
C THR A 180 -5.63 -8.16 3.41
N VAL A 181 -5.01 -7.56 2.39
CA VAL A 181 -4.23 -8.26 1.36
C VAL A 181 -2.91 -7.53 1.14
N GLU A 182 -1.80 -8.26 1.19
CA GLU A 182 -0.49 -7.74 0.77
C GLU A 182 -0.47 -7.57 -0.76
N ILE A 183 -0.10 -6.39 -1.23
CA ILE A 183 -0.03 -6.06 -2.67
C ILE A 183 1.37 -5.78 -3.17
N GLY A 184 2.35 -5.73 -2.27
CA GLY A 184 3.74 -5.49 -2.61
C GLY A 184 4.65 -5.63 -1.40
N SER A 185 5.88 -6.03 -1.67
CA SER A 185 6.94 -6.17 -0.69
C SER A 185 8.24 -5.61 -1.26
N TYR A 186 9.02 -4.98 -0.40
CA TYR A 186 10.41 -4.65 -0.62
C TYR A 186 11.27 -5.54 0.27
N GLU A 187 12.31 -6.12 -0.32
CA GLU A 187 13.37 -6.86 0.37
C GLU A 187 14.70 -6.25 -0.04
N HIS A 188 15.55 -5.98 0.94
CA HIS A 188 16.82 -5.31 0.68
C HIS A 188 17.70 -6.15 -0.26
N PRO A 189 18.18 -5.62 -1.40
CA PRO A 189 18.90 -6.41 -2.42
C PRO A 189 20.11 -7.17 -1.87
N SER A 190 20.90 -6.51 -1.00
CA SER A 190 22.08 -7.10 -0.39
C SER A 190 21.80 -8.35 0.44
N ARG A 191 20.57 -8.55 0.95
CA ARG A 191 20.17 -9.74 1.73
C ARG A 191 20.51 -11.05 1.02
N PHE A 192 20.44 -11.07 -0.31
CA PHE A 192 20.69 -12.26 -1.13
C PHE A 192 22.15 -12.43 -1.56
N LEU A 193 23.02 -11.46 -1.24
CA LEU A 193 24.40 -11.38 -1.69
C LEU A 193 25.42 -11.46 -0.53
N LEU A 194 24.96 -11.70 0.70
CA LEU A 194 25.81 -11.79 1.89
C LEU A 194 26.61 -13.09 1.85
N ALA A 195 27.91 -12.99 1.58
CA ALA A 195 28.80 -14.14 1.45
C ALA A 195 29.57 -14.47 2.74
N ASP A 196 29.82 -13.47 3.61
CA ASP A 196 30.54 -13.63 4.88
C ASP A 196 29.62 -13.31 6.08
N SER A 197 29.91 -14.00 7.18
CA SER A 197 29.35 -13.79 8.52
C SER A 197 29.48 -12.35 9.03
N VAL A 198 30.55 -11.62 8.65
CA VAL A 198 30.72 -10.21 9.05
C VAL A 198 29.75 -9.31 8.32
N ASP A 199 29.62 -9.48 7.01
CA ASP A 199 28.66 -8.72 6.18
C ASP A 199 27.23 -9.01 6.62
N TYR A 200 26.94 -10.27 6.93
CA TYR A 200 25.64 -10.66 7.47
C TYR A 200 25.35 -9.96 8.81
N LYS A 201 26.31 -9.95 9.75
CA LYS A 201 26.12 -9.25 11.03
C LYS A 201 25.98 -7.73 10.86
N LYS A 202 26.71 -7.13 9.92
CA LYS A 202 26.55 -5.71 9.57
C LYS A 202 25.17 -5.43 8.96
N PHE A 203 24.67 -6.33 8.11
CA PHE A 203 23.34 -6.23 7.51
C PHE A 203 22.23 -6.36 8.57
N CYS A 204 22.39 -7.26 9.53
CA CYS A 204 21.49 -7.35 10.68
C CYS A 204 21.67 -6.19 11.67
N GLY A 205 22.69 -5.34 11.52
CA GLY A 205 22.90 -4.16 12.36
C GLY A 205 23.49 -4.46 13.75
N VAL A 206 24.16 -5.59 13.97
CA VAL A 206 24.72 -5.97 15.27
C VAL A 206 25.54 -4.83 15.89
N ALA A 207 25.16 -4.42 17.11
CA ALA A 207 25.63 -3.19 17.75
C ALA A 207 27.16 -3.04 17.84
N ASN A 208 27.89 -4.14 18.03
CA ASN A 208 29.35 -4.13 18.21
C ASN A 208 30.16 -3.95 16.92
N LEU A 209 29.52 -4.01 15.74
CA LEU A 209 30.20 -3.80 14.45
C LEU A 209 30.05 -2.38 13.90
N LYS A 210 29.22 -1.53 14.51
CA LYS A 210 29.06 -0.11 14.13
C LYS A 210 30.18 0.80 14.67
N LEU A 211 31.09 0.27 15.49
CA LEU A 211 32.27 0.99 15.97
C LEU A 211 33.49 0.69 15.09
N LYS A 212 33.67 1.48 14.03
CA LYS A 212 34.97 2.00 13.53
C LYS A 212 34.76 2.88 12.29
N LYS A 213 34.35 4.14 12.50
CA LYS A 213 34.96 5.25 11.76
C LYS A 213 36.26 5.54 12.50
N ASP A 214 37.31 4.77 12.20
CA ASP A 214 38.67 5.18 12.57
C ASP A 214 38.92 6.51 11.83
N VAL A 215 38.90 7.60 12.61
CA VAL A 215 39.40 8.90 12.19
C VAL A 215 40.88 8.71 11.90
N GLY A 216 41.25 8.76 10.62
CA GLY A 216 42.61 8.83 10.12
C GLY A 216 42.75 10.03 9.20
#